data_AF-A0A5B7V9Q0-F1
#
_entry.id   AF-A0A5B7V9Q0-F1
#
_cell.length_a   1.000
_cell.length_b   1.000
_cell.length_c   1.000
_cell.angle_alpha   90.00
_cell.angle_beta   90.00
_cell.angle_gamma   90.00
#
_symmetry.space_group_name_H-M   'P 1'
#
loop_
_entity.id
_entity.type
_entity.pdbx_description
1 polymer ?
#
loop_
_entity_poly.entity_id
_entity_poly.type
_entity_poly.pdbx_seq_one_letter_code
_entity_poly.pdbx_strand_id
1 'polypeptide(L)'
;MVQPSTACDDVGIQQSEICVGSLDGKTGPTNMDSGGPAIVRSNDSWILAGTVSGGNTGQQPAVYSAIPAFRTWMYDAMTDRQPSLEGAVDLDGCSGSVVRANNAKPSDPALLLTNGHCVTGDRPAPKAAVANRVEKRKVTVLNRTGKPKTTAATTKLVYATMTGTDVALYQLNKTYAQLTAEGAKVFKLAAMGPREATPLDLVAGGLRKTWSCAVGGVVPELREEGYALRNAIRYTEDCRAGAGASGAPLVNPHTGAVIGIHNTTNELGRVCTASNPCEVDSQGRKTVHKARRYGQQTAGIIPCLTSGSRVDLSLPKCTLTKPTT
;
A
#
# COMPACT_ATOMS: atom_id res chain seq x y z
N MET A 1 -24.87 -25.59 -4.09
CA MET A 1 -23.48 -26.04 -4.38
C MET A 1 -22.99 -25.28 -5.59
N VAL A 2 -21.70 -24.90 -5.62
CA VAL A 2 -21.08 -24.35 -6.84
C VAL A 2 -20.77 -25.53 -7.76
N GLN A 3 -21.20 -25.45 -9.01
CA GLN A 3 -21.07 -26.48 -10.04
C GLN A 3 -19.99 -26.10 -11.06
N PRO A 4 -19.49 -27.06 -11.86
CA PRO A 4 -18.72 -26.75 -13.06
C PRO A 4 -19.50 -25.78 -13.97
N SER A 5 -18.79 -24.89 -14.68
CA SER A 5 -19.43 -23.93 -15.59
C SER A 5 -20.29 -24.61 -16.65
N THR A 6 -19.90 -25.81 -17.08
CA THR A 6 -20.62 -26.62 -18.08
C THR A 6 -22.05 -26.96 -17.70
N ALA A 7 -22.38 -26.95 -16.40
CA ALA A 7 -23.76 -27.16 -15.93
C ALA A 7 -24.69 -25.96 -16.19
N CYS A 8 -24.14 -24.84 -16.67
CA CYS A 8 -24.85 -23.63 -17.04
C CYS A 8 -24.51 -23.16 -18.48
N ASP A 9 -23.95 -24.04 -19.33
CA ASP A 9 -23.61 -23.67 -20.72
C ASP A 9 -24.86 -23.28 -21.54
N ASP A 10 -25.97 -24.01 -21.35
CA ASP A 10 -27.24 -23.79 -22.05
C ASP A 10 -27.86 -22.41 -21.77
N VAL A 11 -27.48 -21.78 -20.66
CA VAL A 11 -27.93 -20.44 -20.26
C VAL A 11 -26.88 -19.35 -20.49
N GLY A 12 -25.76 -19.69 -21.15
CA GLY A 12 -24.77 -18.72 -21.64
C GLY A 12 -23.86 -18.12 -20.56
N ILE A 13 -23.37 -18.94 -19.63
CA ILE A 13 -22.48 -18.50 -18.55
C ILE A 13 -21.20 -17.81 -19.07
N GLN A 14 -20.84 -16.68 -18.46
CA GLN A 14 -19.64 -15.90 -18.79
C GLN A 14 -18.47 -16.17 -17.85
N GLN A 15 -17.28 -15.69 -18.23
CA GLN A 15 -16.05 -15.84 -17.43
C GLN A 15 -16.12 -15.18 -16.04
N SER A 16 -16.92 -14.12 -15.90
CA SER A 16 -17.14 -13.40 -14.63
C SER A 16 -18.26 -14.00 -13.77
N GLU A 17 -18.76 -15.19 -14.11
CA GLU A 17 -19.91 -15.82 -13.49
C GLU A 17 -19.58 -17.22 -12.96
N ILE A 18 -20.41 -17.72 -12.04
CA ILE A 18 -20.33 -19.07 -11.49
C ILE A 18 -21.70 -19.74 -11.58
N CYS A 19 -21.69 -21.06 -11.78
CA CYS A 19 -22.90 -21.88 -11.83
C CYS A 19 -23.21 -22.40 -10.41
N VAL A 20 -24.42 -22.15 -9.90
CA VAL A 20 -24.80 -22.52 -8.52
C VAL A 20 -26.19 -23.13 -8.48
N GLY A 21 -26.31 -24.30 -7.84
CA GLY A 21 -27.57 -25.02 -7.64
C GLY A 21 -27.37 -26.52 -7.50
N SER A 22 -28.46 -27.26 -7.40
CA SER A 22 -28.44 -28.74 -7.43
C SER A 22 -28.58 -29.24 -8.86
N LEU A 23 -27.78 -30.26 -9.23
CA LEU A 23 -27.89 -30.92 -10.54
C LEU A 23 -29.17 -31.76 -10.66
N ASP A 24 -29.72 -32.22 -9.54
CA ASP A 24 -31.00 -32.96 -9.50
C ASP A 24 -32.23 -32.04 -9.52
N GLY A 25 -31.99 -30.72 -9.59
CA GLY A 25 -33.01 -29.71 -9.72
C GLY A 25 -33.85 -29.41 -8.48
N LYS A 26 -33.64 -30.11 -7.37
CA LYS A 26 -34.49 -29.91 -6.18
C LYS A 26 -34.22 -28.60 -5.46
N THR A 27 -33.12 -27.91 -5.78
CA THR A 27 -32.72 -26.67 -5.10
C THR A 27 -32.01 -25.73 -6.06
N GLY A 28 -32.61 -24.55 -6.24
CA GLY A 28 -32.10 -23.47 -7.07
C GLY A 28 -32.81 -22.16 -6.71
N PRO A 29 -32.27 -21.01 -7.13
CA PRO A 29 -32.97 -19.74 -6.97
C PRO A 29 -34.25 -19.73 -7.82
N THR A 30 -35.24 -19.00 -7.34
CA THR A 30 -36.56 -18.85 -7.96
C THR A 30 -36.84 -17.39 -8.30
N ASN A 31 -38.00 -17.13 -8.90
CA ASN A 31 -38.44 -15.75 -9.11
C ASN A 31 -38.42 -14.98 -7.79
N MET A 32 -37.86 -13.77 -7.83
CA MET A 32 -37.61 -12.87 -6.69
C MET A 32 -36.33 -13.13 -5.88
N ASP A 33 -35.50 -14.12 -6.24
CA ASP A 33 -34.20 -14.34 -5.59
C ASP A 33 -33.03 -13.53 -6.20
N SER A 34 -33.29 -12.68 -7.19
CA SER A 34 -32.27 -11.84 -7.84
C SER A 34 -31.49 -11.01 -6.82
N GLY A 35 -30.16 -11.05 -6.92
CA GLY A 35 -29.26 -10.44 -5.94
C GLY A 35 -29.04 -11.26 -4.66
N GLY A 36 -29.73 -12.38 -4.47
CA GLY A 36 -29.55 -13.28 -3.33
C GLY A 36 -28.12 -13.85 -3.23
N PRO A 37 -27.57 -14.02 -2.01
CA PRO A 37 -26.18 -14.41 -1.84
C PRO A 37 -25.95 -15.92 -1.97
N ALA A 38 -24.94 -16.32 -2.75
CA ALA A 38 -24.34 -17.64 -2.66
C ALA A 38 -23.21 -17.61 -1.63
N ILE A 39 -23.46 -18.18 -0.45
CA ILE A 39 -22.47 -18.30 0.61
C ILE A 39 -21.93 -19.72 0.61
N VAL A 40 -20.61 -19.87 0.54
CA VAL A 40 -19.93 -21.17 0.56
C VAL A 40 -18.95 -21.24 1.72
N ARG A 41 -18.78 -22.44 2.26
CA ARG A 41 -17.76 -22.70 3.28
C ARG A 41 -16.43 -23.02 2.58
N SER A 42 -15.41 -22.23 2.87
CA SER A 42 -14.04 -22.45 2.43
C SER A 42 -13.14 -22.54 3.66
N ASN A 43 -12.61 -23.73 3.95
CA ASN A 43 -11.96 -24.06 5.23
C ASN A 43 -12.90 -23.76 6.41
N ASP A 44 -12.40 -23.07 7.44
CA ASP A 44 -13.17 -22.63 8.62
C ASP A 44 -13.83 -21.25 8.45
N SER A 45 -14.07 -20.81 7.21
CA SER A 45 -14.67 -19.50 6.94
C SER A 45 -15.78 -19.56 5.89
N TRP A 46 -16.81 -18.75 6.09
CA TRP A 46 -17.87 -18.53 5.11
C TRP A 46 -17.46 -17.38 4.18
N ILE A 47 -17.54 -17.60 2.88
CA ILE A 47 -17.24 -16.60 1.86
C ILE A 47 -18.46 -16.37 0.98
N LEU A 48 -18.69 -15.12 0.58
CA LEU A 48 -19.66 -14.77 -0.44
C LEU A 48 -19.05 -15.09 -1.81
N ALA A 49 -19.52 -16.15 -2.45
CA ALA A 49 -19.01 -16.63 -3.73
C ALA A 49 -19.63 -15.88 -4.92
N GLY A 50 -20.92 -15.55 -4.83
CA GLY A 50 -21.64 -14.87 -5.90
C GLY A 50 -22.99 -14.32 -5.47
N THR A 51 -23.66 -13.62 -6.38
CA THR A 51 -25.04 -13.15 -6.23
C THR A 51 -25.88 -13.60 -7.42
N VAL A 52 -27.14 -13.97 -7.21
CA VAL A 52 -28.04 -14.38 -8.30
C VAL A 52 -28.08 -13.27 -9.37
N SER A 53 -27.57 -13.56 -10.56
CA SER A 53 -27.51 -12.62 -11.70
C SER A 53 -28.70 -12.84 -12.64
N GLY A 54 -29.05 -14.11 -12.85
CA GLY A 54 -30.14 -14.54 -13.69
C GLY A 54 -29.98 -16.00 -14.08
N GLY A 55 -30.85 -16.49 -14.95
CA GLY A 55 -30.85 -17.89 -15.39
C GLY A 55 -31.90 -18.72 -14.65
N ASN A 56 -32.69 -19.42 -15.48
CA ASN A 56 -33.78 -20.35 -15.16
C ASN A 56 -34.65 -20.05 -13.94
N THR A 57 -35.91 -19.71 -14.21
CA THR A 57 -37.02 -19.85 -13.25
C THR A 57 -37.32 -21.34 -13.09
N GLY A 58 -36.53 -22.07 -12.31
CA GLY A 58 -36.75 -23.51 -12.16
C GLY A 58 -35.69 -24.33 -11.46
N GLN A 59 -35.87 -25.63 -11.61
CA GLN A 59 -35.16 -26.74 -10.97
C GLN A 59 -33.79 -27.03 -11.62
N GLN A 60 -32.95 -26.03 -11.90
CA GLN A 60 -31.62 -26.24 -12.46
C GLN A 60 -30.60 -25.28 -11.85
N PRO A 61 -29.28 -25.58 -11.93
CA PRO A 61 -28.26 -24.61 -11.58
C PRO A 61 -28.46 -23.29 -12.31
N ALA A 62 -28.31 -22.19 -11.58
CA ALA A 62 -28.48 -20.85 -12.12
C ALA A 62 -27.15 -20.09 -12.13
N VAL A 63 -27.14 -18.99 -12.88
CA VAL A 63 -25.95 -18.17 -13.07
C VAL A 63 -25.87 -17.09 -12.00
N TYR A 64 -24.72 -17.01 -11.36
CA TYR A 64 -24.41 -16.03 -10.33
C TYR A 64 -23.24 -15.17 -10.79
N SER A 65 -23.31 -13.86 -10.54
CA SER A 65 -22.16 -12.97 -10.69
C SER A 65 -21.11 -13.37 -9.66
N ALA A 66 -19.89 -13.67 -10.10
CA ALA A 66 -18.84 -14.14 -9.21
C ALA A 66 -18.24 -12.95 -8.43
N ILE A 67 -18.41 -12.92 -7.10
CA ILE A 67 -17.90 -11.82 -6.26
C ILE A 67 -16.40 -11.55 -6.45
N PRO A 68 -15.51 -12.56 -6.56
CA PRO A 68 -14.10 -12.31 -6.80
C PRO A 68 -13.82 -11.58 -8.12
N ALA A 69 -14.63 -11.81 -9.16
CA ALA A 69 -14.45 -11.16 -10.47
C ALA A 69 -14.87 -9.68 -10.45
N PHE A 70 -15.88 -9.34 -9.65
CA PHE A 70 -16.40 -7.98 -9.51
C PHE A 70 -15.79 -7.20 -8.34
N ARG A 71 -14.84 -7.78 -7.61
CA ARG A 71 -14.27 -7.18 -6.39
C ARG A 71 -13.71 -5.77 -6.61
N THR A 72 -13.00 -5.56 -7.72
CA THR A 72 -12.45 -4.24 -8.07
C THR A 72 -13.55 -3.23 -8.36
N TRP A 73 -14.53 -3.59 -9.22
CA TRP A 73 -15.67 -2.72 -9.51
C TRP A 73 -16.48 -2.37 -8.26
N MET A 74 -16.76 -3.35 -7.39
CA MET A 74 -17.48 -3.08 -6.14
C MET A 74 -16.70 -2.12 -5.27
N TYR A 75 -15.38 -2.28 -5.13
CA TYR A 75 -14.60 -1.30 -4.42
C TYR A 75 -14.70 0.05 -5.09
N ASP A 76 -14.44 0.17 -6.39
CA ASP A 76 -14.47 1.42 -7.14
C ASP A 76 -15.83 2.13 -7.03
N ALA A 77 -16.94 1.42 -7.24
CA ALA A 77 -18.31 1.94 -7.18
C ALA A 77 -18.74 2.31 -5.76
N MET A 78 -18.25 1.59 -4.74
CA MET A 78 -18.47 1.94 -3.33
C MET A 78 -17.50 3.01 -2.83
N THR A 79 -16.45 3.32 -3.60
CA THR A 79 -15.42 4.31 -3.27
C THR A 79 -15.52 5.57 -4.13
N ASP A 80 -16.69 6.21 -4.17
CA ASP A 80 -16.71 7.70 -4.22
C ASP A 80 -16.15 8.27 -2.90
N ARG A 81 -14.94 7.82 -2.56
CA ARG A 81 -14.30 7.91 -1.27
C ARG A 81 -13.14 8.86 -1.45
N GLN A 82 -13.35 10.08 -1.00
CA GLN A 82 -12.25 10.99 -0.75
C GLN A 82 -11.30 10.38 0.29
N PRO A 83 -9.99 10.29 0.01
CA PRO A 83 -9.03 9.76 0.96
C PRO A 83 -9.02 10.59 2.24
N SER A 84 -9.01 9.91 3.39
CA SER A 84 -8.96 10.56 4.70
C SER A 84 -7.53 10.58 5.25
N LEU A 85 -7.25 11.48 6.19
CA LEU A 85 -5.94 11.60 6.86
C LEU A 85 -5.69 10.53 7.93
N GLU A 86 -6.60 9.56 8.06
CA GLU A 86 -6.59 8.57 9.13
C GLU A 86 -5.33 7.71 9.10
N GLY A 87 -4.58 7.71 10.21
CA GLY A 87 -3.35 6.93 10.37
C GLY A 87 -2.09 7.61 9.82
N ALA A 88 -2.24 8.72 9.07
CA ALA A 88 -1.08 9.51 8.67
C ALA A 88 -0.40 10.10 9.91
N VAL A 89 0.89 10.34 9.80
CA VAL A 89 1.71 10.95 10.83
C VAL A 89 2.23 12.27 10.33
N ASP A 90 2.15 13.29 11.19
CA ASP A 90 2.78 14.58 11.00
C ASP A 90 4.18 14.56 11.63
N LEU A 91 5.20 14.82 10.81
CA LEU A 91 6.61 14.78 11.18
C LEU A 91 7.31 16.14 11.00
N ASP A 92 6.56 17.24 10.96
CA ASP A 92 7.05 18.63 10.83
C ASP A 92 7.95 18.85 9.60
N GLY A 93 7.32 19.20 8.47
CA GLY A 93 7.99 19.28 7.17
C GLY A 93 8.12 17.93 6.44
N CYS A 94 7.77 16.83 7.09
CA CYS A 94 7.56 15.51 6.47
C CYS A 94 6.25 14.88 6.95
N SER A 95 5.90 13.77 6.31
CA SER A 95 4.80 12.89 6.66
C SER A 95 5.32 11.48 6.98
N GLY A 96 4.46 10.66 7.58
CA GLY A 96 4.76 9.26 7.85
C GLY A 96 3.51 8.43 8.07
N SER A 97 3.69 7.18 8.47
CA SER A 97 2.60 6.29 8.85
C SER A 97 3.07 5.22 9.83
N VAL A 98 2.16 4.73 10.66
CA VAL A 98 2.43 3.54 11.48
C VAL A 98 2.17 2.30 10.63
N VAL A 99 3.19 1.46 10.45
CA VAL A 99 3.15 0.30 9.54
C VAL A 99 3.49 -1.00 10.25
N ARG A 100 3.02 -2.11 9.70
CA ARG A 100 3.35 -3.47 10.14
C ARG A 100 3.54 -4.44 8.99
N ALA A 101 4.38 -5.44 9.22
CA ALA A 101 4.38 -6.65 8.42
C ALA A 101 3.13 -7.51 8.72
N ASN A 102 2.80 -8.42 7.80
CA ASN A 102 1.63 -9.30 7.96
C ASN A 102 1.74 -10.21 9.20
N ASN A 103 2.94 -10.73 9.48
CA ASN A 103 3.23 -11.63 10.60
C ASN A 103 3.54 -10.92 11.93
N ALA A 104 3.46 -9.58 12.00
CA ALA A 104 3.71 -8.85 13.24
C ALA A 104 2.70 -9.23 14.34
N LYS A 105 3.16 -9.39 15.58
CA LYS A 105 2.29 -9.68 16.72
C LYS A 105 1.69 -8.37 17.26
N PRO A 106 0.46 -8.37 17.80
CA PRO A 106 -0.10 -7.19 18.45
C PRO A 106 0.78 -6.61 19.56
N SER A 107 1.54 -7.46 20.26
CA SER A 107 2.47 -7.07 21.33
C SER A 107 3.82 -6.56 20.83
N ASP A 108 4.11 -6.62 19.53
CA ASP A 108 5.36 -6.09 18.99
C ASP A 108 5.37 -4.55 19.08
N PRO A 109 6.53 -3.92 19.32
CA PRO A 109 6.68 -2.47 19.20
C PRO A 109 6.25 -1.99 17.81
N ALA A 110 5.49 -0.90 17.73
CA ALA A 110 5.02 -0.40 16.46
C ALA A 110 6.14 0.29 15.66
N LEU A 111 6.07 0.21 14.33
CA LEU A 111 6.99 0.90 13.42
C LEU A 111 6.35 2.14 12.83
N LEU A 112 7.09 3.26 12.87
CA LEU A 112 6.83 4.44 12.07
C LEU A 112 7.69 4.39 10.81
N LEU A 113 7.06 4.59 9.65
CA LEU A 113 7.69 4.69 8.34
C LEU A 113 7.65 6.13 7.81
N THR A 114 8.77 6.61 7.26
CA THR A 114 8.91 7.86 6.50
C THR A 114 10.10 7.72 5.52
N ASN A 115 10.52 8.79 4.84
CA ASN A 115 11.73 8.75 3.99
C ASN A 115 13.02 8.79 4.82
N GLY A 116 14.10 8.25 4.25
CA GLY A 116 15.46 8.39 4.74
C GLY A 116 15.92 9.86 4.76
N HIS A 117 15.51 10.67 3.78
CA HIS A 117 15.83 12.11 3.81
C HIS A 117 15.06 12.92 4.88
N CYS A 118 14.06 12.32 5.52
CA CYS A 118 13.27 12.89 6.62
C CYS A 118 13.80 12.51 8.01
N VAL A 119 14.95 11.83 8.11
CA VAL A 119 15.58 11.57 9.41
C VAL A 119 16.08 12.86 10.04
N THR A 120 16.12 12.90 11.36
CA THR A 120 16.73 14.01 12.09
C THR A 120 18.26 13.89 12.09
N GLY A 121 18.96 15.03 12.03
CA GLY A 121 20.43 15.08 11.95
C GLY A 121 20.94 14.73 10.55
N ASP A 122 22.10 14.07 10.50
CA ASP A 122 22.75 13.73 9.24
C ASP A 122 21.96 12.66 8.46
N ARG A 123 21.72 12.98 7.17
CA ARG A 123 21.09 12.04 6.23
C ARG A 123 22.06 10.89 5.90
N PRO A 124 21.54 9.68 5.62
CA PRO A 124 22.39 8.59 5.15
C PRO A 124 23.12 8.99 3.86
N ALA A 125 24.45 8.89 3.86
CA ALA A 125 25.26 9.18 2.68
C ALA A 125 24.92 8.26 1.50
N PRO A 126 25.27 8.65 0.25
CA PRO A 126 25.15 7.76 -0.89
C PRO A 126 25.89 6.43 -0.64
N LYS A 127 25.27 5.33 -1.06
CA LYS A 127 25.74 3.95 -0.85
C LYS A 127 25.78 3.48 0.61
N ALA A 128 25.18 4.23 1.54
CA ALA A 128 25.17 3.90 2.96
C ALA A 128 23.77 3.67 3.53
N ALA A 129 23.72 3.08 4.72
CA ALA A 129 22.56 3.02 5.58
C ALA A 129 22.97 3.28 7.04
N VAL A 130 22.02 3.73 7.85
CA VAL A 130 22.18 3.93 9.30
C VAL A 130 21.20 3.00 10.02
N ALA A 131 21.62 2.35 11.09
CA ALA A 131 20.76 1.44 11.85
C ALA A 131 21.03 1.53 13.36
N ASN A 132 20.04 1.13 14.15
CA ASN A 132 20.13 1.00 15.61
C ASN A 132 20.60 2.24 16.39
N ARG A 133 20.22 3.44 15.93
CA ARG A 133 20.52 4.71 16.62
C ARG A 133 19.40 5.07 17.61
N VAL A 134 19.73 5.33 18.87
CA VAL A 134 18.72 5.84 19.84
C VAL A 134 18.24 7.20 19.36
N GLU A 135 16.92 7.35 19.26
CA GLU A 135 16.32 8.61 18.81
C GLU A 135 14.93 8.75 19.43
N LYS A 136 14.70 9.89 20.08
CA LYS A 136 13.42 10.26 20.67
C LYS A 136 12.86 11.46 19.92
N ARG A 137 11.77 11.25 19.20
CA ARG A 137 10.94 12.31 18.61
C ARG A 137 9.48 12.05 18.95
N LYS A 138 8.73 13.12 19.13
CA LYS A 138 7.26 13.04 19.26
C LYS A 138 6.66 12.61 17.93
N VAL A 139 5.68 11.74 17.99
CA VAL A 139 4.95 11.19 16.84
C VAL A 139 3.47 11.46 17.06
N THR A 140 2.83 12.16 16.14
CA THR A 140 1.39 12.45 16.21
C THR A 140 0.67 11.71 15.10
N VAL A 141 -0.15 10.72 15.45
CA VAL A 141 -0.98 9.99 14.50
C VAL A 141 -2.33 10.70 14.35
N LEU A 142 -2.78 10.87 13.12
CA LEU A 142 -3.97 11.66 12.80
C LEU A 142 -5.24 10.81 12.69
N ASN A 143 -6.37 11.43 13.01
CA ASN A 143 -7.69 10.88 12.72
C ASN A 143 -8.11 11.22 11.27
N ARG A 144 -9.32 10.80 10.89
CA ARG A 144 -9.89 11.01 9.54
C ARG A 144 -9.89 12.47 9.07
N THR A 145 -10.12 13.42 9.97
CA THR A 145 -10.22 14.86 9.66
C THR A 145 -8.88 15.58 9.78
N GLY A 146 -7.80 14.87 10.08
CA GLY A 146 -6.50 15.48 10.30
C GLY A 146 -6.41 16.20 11.63
N LYS A 147 -7.10 15.76 12.69
CA LYS A 147 -6.80 16.16 14.07
C LYS A 147 -5.94 15.08 14.75
N PRO A 148 -5.15 15.41 15.78
CA PRO A 148 -4.42 14.39 16.56
C PRO A 148 -5.39 13.31 17.09
N LYS A 149 -5.13 12.05 16.76
CA LYS A 149 -5.86 10.88 17.29
C LYS A 149 -5.15 10.31 18.51
N THR A 150 -3.85 10.14 18.40
CA THR A 150 -2.97 9.72 19.51
C THR A 150 -1.56 10.25 19.29
N THR A 151 -0.75 10.17 20.34
CA THR A 151 0.68 10.45 20.29
C THR A 151 1.49 9.24 20.73
N ALA A 152 2.70 9.15 20.20
CA ALA A 152 3.73 8.21 20.61
C ALA A 152 5.09 8.94 20.63
N ALA A 153 6.13 8.23 21.04
CA ALA A 153 7.51 8.68 20.86
C ALA A 153 8.31 7.58 20.18
N THR A 154 9.26 7.96 19.34
CA THR A 154 10.27 7.00 18.89
C THR A 154 11.19 6.67 20.06
N THR A 155 11.73 5.45 20.03
CA THR A 155 12.78 5.00 20.95
C THR A 155 14.11 4.84 20.23
N LYS A 156 14.06 4.57 18.91
CA LYS A 156 15.20 4.20 18.09
C LYS A 156 14.88 4.39 16.61
N LEU A 157 15.83 4.90 15.85
CA LEU A 157 15.92 4.73 14.40
C LEU A 157 16.43 3.30 14.14
N VAL A 158 15.53 2.43 13.69
CA VAL A 158 15.85 1.02 13.43
C VAL A 158 16.70 0.90 12.18
N TYR A 159 16.33 1.64 11.13
CA TYR A 159 17.00 1.60 9.84
C TYR A 159 16.68 2.86 9.03
N ALA A 160 17.64 3.42 8.31
CA ALA A 160 17.41 4.43 7.28
C ALA A 160 18.41 4.30 6.13
N THR A 161 17.96 4.54 4.90
CA THR A 161 18.82 4.70 3.72
C THR A 161 18.18 5.63 2.71
N MET A 162 19.00 6.25 1.88
CA MET A 162 18.61 6.93 0.64
C MET A 162 19.19 6.24 -0.60
N THR A 163 19.77 5.03 -0.45
CA THR A 163 20.36 4.26 -1.53
C THR A 163 19.53 3.03 -1.83
N GLY A 164 19.21 2.82 -3.10
CA GLY A 164 18.38 1.72 -3.59
C GLY A 164 16.90 1.91 -3.26
N THR A 165 16.58 2.65 -2.19
CA THR A 165 15.28 3.18 -1.81
C THR A 165 15.52 4.37 -0.87
N ASP A 166 14.47 5.09 -0.51
CA ASP A 166 14.55 6.23 0.40
C ASP A 166 13.55 6.05 1.53
N VAL A 167 13.97 5.36 2.59
CA VAL A 167 13.12 4.94 3.71
C VAL A 167 13.82 5.11 5.04
N ALA A 168 13.03 5.42 6.07
CA ALA A 168 13.42 5.35 7.47
C ALA A 168 12.34 4.63 8.28
N LEU A 169 12.78 3.71 9.14
CA LEU A 169 11.96 2.97 10.08
C LEU A 169 12.36 3.33 11.51
N TYR A 170 11.37 3.78 12.28
CA TYR A 170 11.52 4.11 13.68
C TYR A 170 10.71 3.14 14.54
N GLN A 171 11.31 2.67 15.64
CA GLN A 171 10.59 1.90 16.65
C GLN A 171 9.88 2.87 17.61
N LEU A 172 8.60 2.67 17.83
CA LEU A 172 7.80 3.45 18.78
C LEU A 172 7.88 2.87 20.20
N ASN A 173 7.57 3.71 21.18
CA ASN A 173 7.42 3.32 22.59
C ASN A 173 6.09 2.60 22.88
N LYS A 174 5.21 2.49 21.89
CA LYS A 174 3.93 1.79 21.98
C LYS A 174 3.93 0.56 21.06
N THR A 175 3.22 -0.47 21.48
CA THR A 175 2.93 -1.66 20.69
C THR A 175 1.81 -1.41 19.68
N TYR A 176 1.65 -2.31 18.72
CA TYR A 176 0.51 -2.25 17.80
C TYR A 176 -0.83 -2.34 18.54
N ALA A 177 -0.96 -3.21 19.53
CA ALA A 177 -2.17 -3.37 20.34
C ALA A 177 -2.55 -2.08 21.08
N GLN A 178 -1.57 -1.39 21.68
CA GLN A 178 -1.80 -0.13 22.39
C GLN A 178 -2.28 0.97 21.42
N LEU A 179 -1.63 1.13 20.27
CA LEU A 179 -2.06 2.11 19.27
C LEU A 179 -3.46 1.80 18.73
N THR A 180 -3.77 0.54 18.47
CA THR A 180 -5.12 0.13 18.03
C THR A 180 -6.17 0.37 19.11
N ALA A 181 -5.87 0.10 20.39
CA ALA A 181 -6.77 0.38 21.51
C ALA A 181 -7.08 1.88 21.66
N GLU A 182 -6.11 2.75 21.32
CA GLU A 182 -6.29 4.20 21.26
C GLU A 182 -7.03 4.67 19.98
N GLY A 183 -7.38 3.74 19.11
CA GLY A 183 -8.07 3.98 17.84
C GLY A 183 -7.18 4.54 16.74
N ALA A 184 -5.86 4.37 16.83
CA ALA A 184 -4.93 4.71 15.77
C ALA A 184 -4.95 3.64 14.67
N LYS A 185 -4.98 4.08 13.42
CA LYS A 185 -4.88 3.18 12.28
C LYS A 185 -3.43 2.72 12.10
N VAL A 186 -3.25 1.40 12.04
CA VAL A 186 -1.99 0.74 11.74
C VAL A 186 -2.10 0.13 10.34
N PHE A 187 -1.24 0.55 9.42
CA PHE A 187 -1.27 0.08 8.04
C PHE A 187 -0.49 -1.22 7.87
N LYS A 188 -0.98 -2.11 7.01
CA LYS A 188 -0.19 -3.24 6.51
C LYS A 188 0.72 -2.75 5.39
N LEU A 189 1.94 -3.26 5.34
CA LEU A 189 2.82 -3.11 4.17
C LEU A 189 2.36 -4.07 3.07
N ALA A 190 2.34 -3.61 1.82
CA ALA A 190 2.10 -4.47 0.68
C ALA A 190 3.29 -5.41 0.46
N ALA A 191 3.01 -6.70 0.27
CA ALA A 191 4.05 -7.72 0.04
C ALA A 191 4.70 -7.63 -1.34
N MET A 192 4.06 -6.93 -2.27
CA MET A 192 4.49 -6.78 -3.65
C MET A 192 4.41 -5.31 -4.06
N GLY A 193 5.26 -4.95 -5.01
CA GLY A 193 5.22 -3.66 -5.68
C GLY A 193 3.93 -3.43 -6.48
N PRO A 194 3.54 -2.17 -6.71
CA PRO A 194 2.42 -1.87 -7.58
C PRO A 194 2.79 -2.11 -9.06
N ARG A 195 1.76 -2.19 -9.89
CA ARG A 195 1.87 -2.14 -11.36
C ARG A 195 1.30 -0.83 -11.91
N GLU A 196 1.54 -0.55 -13.17
CA GLU A 196 0.85 0.54 -13.87
C GLU A 196 -0.68 0.44 -13.70
N ALA A 197 -1.34 1.59 -13.64
CA ALA A 197 -2.76 1.77 -13.34
C ALA A 197 -3.21 1.30 -11.94
N THR A 198 -2.30 0.89 -11.05
CA THR A 198 -2.67 0.62 -9.65
C THR A 198 -3.17 1.93 -9.00
N PRO A 199 -4.40 1.97 -8.44
CA PRO A 199 -4.89 3.15 -7.75
C PRO A 199 -4.14 3.35 -6.42
N LEU A 200 -3.95 4.60 -6.04
CA LEU A 200 -3.30 4.96 -4.78
C LEU A 200 -3.86 6.26 -4.20
N ASP A 201 -4.01 6.26 -2.88
CA ASP A 201 -4.27 7.44 -2.08
C ASP A 201 -2.96 7.93 -1.45
N LEU A 202 -2.54 9.14 -1.78
CA LEU A 202 -1.42 9.81 -1.13
C LEU A 202 -1.94 10.55 0.11
N VAL A 203 -1.48 10.16 1.30
CA VAL A 203 -2.02 10.68 2.57
C VAL A 203 -0.95 11.49 3.32
N ALA A 204 -0.83 12.79 3.03
CA ALA A 204 0.22 13.64 3.59
C ALA A 204 -0.19 14.26 4.93
N GLY A 205 0.23 13.62 6.03
CA GLY A 205 0.00 14.11 7.39
C GLY A 205 0.60 15.49 7.67
N GLY A 206 1.83 15.74 7.18
CA GLY A 206 2.53 17.02 7.36
C GLY A 206 1.87 18.19 6.61
N LEU A 207 1.11 17.92 5.55
CA LEU A 207 0.36 18.95 4.80
C LEU A 207 -1.12 18.99 5.15
N ARG A 208 -1.62 18.02 5.92
CA ARG A 208 -3.06 17.80 6.15
C ARG A 208 -3.85 17.73 4.84
N LYS A 209 -3.27 17.09 3.83
CA LYS A 209 -3.87 16.96 2.49
C LYS A 209 -3.79 15.52 2.00
N THR A 210 -4.76 15.17 1.16
CA THR A 210 -4.84 13.87 0.50
C THR A 210 -5.06 14.06 -0.99
N TRP A 211 -4.62 13.07 -1.77
CA TRP A 211 -4.85 13.01 -3.21
C TRP A 211 -5.20 11.58 -3.59
N SER A 212 -6.19 11.42 -4.45
CA SER A 212 -6.42 10.17 -5.17
C SER A 212 -5.69 10.25 -6.50
N CYS A 213 -4.84 9.25 -6.73
CA CYS A 213 -3.93 9.19 -7.86
C CYS A 213 -3.88 7.76 -8.42
N ALA A 214 -3.12 7.56 -9.49
CA ALA A 214 -2.75 6.23 -9.96
C ALA A 214 -1.24 6.13 -10.24
N VAL A 215 -0.75 4.90 -10.26
CA VAL A 215 0.60 4.58 -10.72
C VAL A 215 0.64 4.71 -12.25
N GLY A 216 1.44 5.64 -12.76
CA GLY A 216 1.73 5.81 -14.19
C GLY A 216 2.91 4.97 -14.68
N GLY A 217 3.56 4.21 -13.81
CA GLY A 217 4.61 3.26 -14.17
C GLY A 217 5.56 2.95 -13.01
N VAL A 218 6.35 1.90 -13.17
CA VAL A 218 7.48 1.57 -12.29
C VAL A 218 8.77 1.85 -13.04
N VAL A 219 9.54 2.80 -12.53
CA VAL A 219 10.81 3.23 -13.12
C VAL A 219 11.92 2.34 -12.55
N PRO A 220 12.70 1.62 -13.39
CA PRO A 220 13.76 0.73 -12.90
C PRO A 220 14.76 1.44 -12.00
N GLU A 221 15.20 2.63 -12.38
CA GLU A 221 16.10 3.46 -11.60
C GLU A 221 15.73 4.95 -11.70
N LEU A 222 15.64 5.62 -10.55
CA LEU A 222 15.46 7.05 -10.42
C LEU A 222 16.72 7.63 -9.77
N ARG A 223 17.37 8.62 -10.42
CA ARG A 223 18.57 9.28 -9.87
C ARG A 223 18.31 10.70 -9.44
N GLU A 224 18.80 11.06 -8.26
CA GLU A 224 18.71 12.40 -7.69
C GLU A 224 19.86 12.61 -6.71
N GLU A 225 20.56 13.76 -6.79
CA GLU A 225 21.62 14.15 -5.83
C GLU A 225 22.69 13.07 -5.55
N GLY A 226 23.03 12.26 -6.57
CA GLY A 226 24.00 11.17 -6.43
C GLY A 226 23.44 9.88 -5.81
N TYR A 227 22.17 9.87 -5.42
CA TYR A 227 21.43 8.68 -5.03
C TYR A 227 20.82 7.98 -6.25
N ALA A 228 20.80 6.65 -6.21
CA ALA A 228 20.11 5.81 -7.18
C ALA A 228 19.04 5.00 -6.44
N LEU A 229 17.79 5.21 -6.81
CA LEU A 229 16.62 4.61 -6.19
C LEU A 229 16.00 3.59 -7.16
N ARG A 230 15.75 2.36 -6.70
CA ARG A 230 15.32 1.26 -7.55
C ARG A 230 13.80 1.10 -7.52
N ASN A 231 13.22 0.78 -8.68
CA ASN A 231 11.79 0.51 -8.83
C ASN A 231 10.91 1.65 -8.31
N ALA A 232 11.27 2.91 -8.61
CA ALA A 232 10.51 4.07 -8.16
C ALA A 232 9.11 4.08 -8.80
N ILE A 233 8.12 4.55 -8.05
CA ILE A 233 6.73 4.65 -8.51
C ILE A 233 6.58 6.01 -9.19
N ARG A 234 6.34 6.03 -10.51
CA ARG A 234 5.95 7.25 -11.22
C ARG A 234 4.44 7.42 -11.13
N TYR A 235 3.97 8.62 -10.81
CA TYR A 235 2.53 8.91 -10.76
C TYR A 235 1.97 9.38 -12.10
N THR A 236 0.66 9.25 -12.28
CA THR A 236 -0.09 9.95 -13.32
C THR A 236 0.01 11.48 -13.18
N GLU A 237 -0.26 12.23 -14.25
CA GLU A 237 0.01 13.68 -14.34
C GLU A 237 -0.85 14.55 -13.42
N ASP A 238 -2.03 14.05 -13.10
CA ASP A 238 -3.02 14.64 -12.21
C ASP A 238 -2.60 14.58 -10.73
N CYS A 239 -1.65 13.72 -10.38
CA CYS A 239 -1.16 13.59 -9.00
C CYS A 239 -0.19 14.72 -8.62
N ARG A 240 -0.75 15.81 -8.06
CA ARG A 240 -0.01 17.06 -7.78
C ARG A 240 0.35 17.26 -6.31
N ALA A 241 0.85 16.22 -5.65
CA ALA A 241 1.47 16.39 -4.33
C ALA A 241 2.67 17.38 -4.41
N GLY A 242 2.83 18.17 -3.36
CA GLY A 242 3.86 19.21 -3.26
C GLY A 242 4.85 18.96 -2.11
N ALA A 243 5.81 19.87 -1.98
CA ALA A 243 6.79 19.84 -0.89
C ALA A 243 6.11 19.72 0.49
N GLY A 244 6.70 18.94 1.40
CA GLY A 244 6.13 18.59 2.71
C GLY A 244 5.29 17.32 2.75
N ALA A 245 4.97 16.74 1.58
CA ALA A 245 4.35 15.42 1.50
C ALA A 245 5.35 14.25 1.64
N SER A 246 6.66 14.52 1.68
CA SER A 246 7.69 13.49 1.79
C SER A 246 7.41 12.50 2.92
N GLY A 247 7.47 11.21 2.63
CA GLY A 247 7.21 10.14 3.59
C GLY A 247 5.73 9.81 3.77
N ALA A 248 4.82 10.54 3.10
CA ALA A 248 3.40 10.23 3.11
C ALA A 248 3.16 8.81 2.57
N PRO A 249 2.36 7.97 3.26
CA PRO A 249 1.99 6.67 2.73
C PRO A 249 1.21 6.81 1.43
N LEU A 250 1.55 5.95 0.47
CA LEU A 250 0.76 5.66 -0.73
C LEU A 250 -0.06 4.42 -0.43
N VAL A 251 -1.35 4.60 -0.19
CA VAL A 251 -2.27 3.55 0.25
C VAL A 251 -3.06 3.05 -0.93
N ASN A 252 -3.04 1.75 -1.22
CA ASN A 252 -3.94 1.19 -2.21
C ASN A 252 -5.36 1.17 -1.63
N PRO A 253 -6.34 1.86 -2.24
CA PRO A 253 -7.68 2.03 -1.65
C PRO A 253 -8.48 0.73 -1.55
N HIS A 254 -8.21 -0.25 -2.43
CA HIS A 254 -8.89 -1.54 -2.45
C HIS A 254 -8.43 -2.48 -1.33
N THR A 255 -7.16 -2.39 -0.95
CA THR A 255 -6.56 -3.28 0.05
C THR A 255 -6.30 -2.61 1.40
N GLY A 256 -6.25 -1.26 1.43
CA GLY A 256 -5.84 -0.47 2.59
C GLY A 256 -4.36 -0.60 2.95
N ALA A 257 -3.55 -1.27 2.13
CA ALA A 257 -2.13 -1.49 2.37
C ALA A 257 -1.28 -0.36 1.81
N VAL A 258 -0.14 -0.10 2.45
CA VAL A 258 0.86 0.87 1.98
C VAL A 258 1.73 0.19 0.92
N ILE A 259 1.59 0.64 -0.32
CA ILE A 259 2.36 0.16 -1.49
C ILE A 259 3.67 0.93 -1.70
N GLY A 260 3.76 2.12 -1.11
CA GLY A 260 4.93 2.99 -1.22
C GLY A 260 4.83 4.20 -0.30
N ILE A 261 5.83 5.08 -0.38
CA ILE A 261 5.82 6.40 0.26
C ILE A 261 6.16 7.48 -0.77
N HIS A 262 5.51 8.64 -0.68
CA HIS A 262 5.88 9.78 -1.51
C HIS A 262 7.32 10.20 -1.23
N ASN A 263 8.06 10.55 -2.29
CA ASN A 263 9.50 10.71 -2.20
C ASN A 263 9.99 12.05 -2.76
N THR A 264 9.81 12.29 -4.05
CA THR A 264 10.41 13.45 -4.73
C THR A 264 9.57 13.91 -5.91
N THR A 265 9.90 15.08 -6.47
CA THR A 265 9.28 15.68 -7.66
C THR A 265 10.37 16.23 -8.55
N ASN A 266 10.23 16.12 -9.87
CA ASN A 266 11.05 16.92 -10.78
C ASN A 266 10.43 18.29 -11.00
N GLU A 267 10.97 19.33 -10.36
CA GLU A 267 10.32 20.65 -10.33
C GLU A 267 10.57 21.48 -11.59
N LEU A 268 11.81 21.49 -12.08
CA LEU A 268 12.29 22.46 -13.06
C LEU A 268 12.66 21.83 -14.41
N GLY A 269 12.56 20.51 -14.55
CA GLY A 269 13.00 19.79 -15.75
C GLY A 269 14.53 19.62 -15.81
N ARG A 270 15.23 19.74 -14.68
CA ARG A 270 16.68 19.48 -14.63
C ARG A 270 16.97 17.98 -14.58
N VAL A 271 18.20 17.62 -14.94
CA VAL A 271 18.63 16.23 -15.08
C VAL A 271 19.38 15.77 -13.84
N CYS A 272 18.72 14.96 -13.01
CA CYS A 272 19.30 14.29 -11.84
C CYS A 272 19.92 15.26 -10.81
N THR A 273 19.38 16.47 -10.67
CA THR A 273 19.82 17.44 -9.66
C THR A 273 18.87 17.41 -8.46
N ALA A 274 19.20 18.17 -7.41
CA ALA A 274 18.32 18.41 -6.27
C ALA A 274 16.91 18.82 -6.71
N SER A 275 15.89 18.18 -6.12
CA SER A 275 14.46 18.33 -6.45
C SER A 275 14.13 18.15 -7.94
N ASN A 276 14.95 17.37 -8.64
CA ASN A 276 14.90 17.18 -10.09
C ASN A 276 15.41 15.78 -10.47
N PRO A 277 14.75 14.71 -10.00
CA PRO A 277 15.12 13.36 -10.34
C PRO A 277 15.00 13.08 -11.84
N CYS A 278 15.86 12.21 -12.36
CA CYS A 278 15.78 11.69 -13.72
C CYS A 278 15.53 10.18 -13.68
N GLU A 279 14.76 9.68 -14.64
CA GLU A 279 14.61 8.25 -14.87
C GLU A 279 15.81 7.73 -15.64
N VAL A 280 16.28 6.53 -15.30
CA VAL A 280 17.40 5.87 -15.96
C VAL A 280 16.96 4.48 -16.42
N ASP A 281 17.06 4.24 -17.72
CA ASP A 281 16.73 2.94 -18.31
C ASP A 281 17.90 1.93 -18.24
N SER A 282 17.67 0.71 -18.73
CA SER A 282 18.68 -0.36 -18.73
C SER A 282 19.92 -0.06 -19.56
N GLN A 283 19.85 0.93 -20.47
CA GLN A 283 20.98 1.41 -21.28
C GLN A 283 21.67 2.64 -20.65
N GLY A 284 21.22 3.07 -19.48
CA GLY A 284 21.75 4.26 -18.80
C GLY A 284 21.26 5.58 -19.39
N ARG A 285 20.29 5.56 -20.31
CA ARG A 285 19.72 6.80 -20.88
C ARG A 285 18.86 7.48 -19.83
N LYS A 286 19.03 8.80 -19.74
CA LYS A 286 18.32 9.64 -18.77
C LYS A 286 17.11 10.29 -19.42
N THR A 287 15.95 10.13 -18.81
CA THR A 287 14.71 10.81 -19.21
C THR A 287 14.23 11.69 -18.08
N VAL A 288 13.75 12.89 -18.43
CA VAL A 288 13.22 13.86 -17.48
C VAL A 288 11.77 14.16 -17.83
N HIS A 289 10.93 14.11 -16.80
CA HIS A 289 9.54 14.51 -16.88
C HIS A 289 9.33 15.69 -15.93
N LYS A 290 9.31 16.92 -16.46
CA LYS A 290 9.05 18.11 -15.66
C LYS A 290 7.70 18.00 -14.95
N ALA A 291 7.66 18.47 -13.70
CA ALA A 291 6.53 18.35 -12.79
C ALA A 291 6.07 16.91 -12.51
N ARG A 292 6.90 15.89 -12.76
CA ARG A 292 6.53 14.51 -12.42
C ARG A 292 6.85 14.20 -10.97
N ARG A 293 5.94 13.50 -10.30
CA ARG A 293 6.06 13.06 -8.91
C ARG A 293 6.44 11.59 -8.86
N TYR A 294 7.23 11.25 -7.84
CA TYR A 294 7.70 9.90 -7.61
C TYR A 294 7.51 9.48 -6.15
N GLY A 295 7.33 8.18 -5.96
CA GLY A 295 7.35 7.52 -4.67
C GLY A 295 8.35 6.36 -4.65
N GLN A 296 8.64 5.84 -3.47
CA GLN A 296 9.43 4.63 -3.29
C GLN A 296 8.60 3.47 -2.78
N GLN A 297 8.84 2.29 -3.32
CA GLN A 297 8.13 1.08 -2.91
C GLN A 297 8.54 0.63 -1.51
N THR A 298 7.59 0.04 -0.79
CA THR A 298 7.81 -0.50 0.56
C THR A 298 7.97 -2.02 0.59
N ALA A 299 7.67 -2.72 -0.50
CA ALA A 299 7.69 -4.19 -0.55
C ALA A 299 9.05 -4.79 -0.15
N GLY A 300 10.16 -4.13 -0.52
CA GLY A 300 11.52 -4.56 -0.18
C GLY A 300 11.85 -4.51 1.32
N ILE A 301 11.00 -3.89 2.15
CA ILE A 301 11.18 -3.84 3.60
C ILE A 301 10.81 -5.17 4.26
N ILE A 302 9.73 -5.83 3.81
CA ILE A 302 9.16 -7.01 4.47
C ILE A 302 10.16 -8.16 4.61
N PRO A 303 10.95 -8.52 3.59
CA PRO A 303 11.94 -9.59 3.70
C PRO A 303 13.05 -9.35 4.72
N CYS A 304 13.21 -8.11 5.19
CA CYS A 304 14.19 -7.71 6.19
C CYS A 304 13.59 -7.61 7.60
N LEU A 305 12.27 -7.75 7.77
CA LEU A 305 11.61 -7.62 9.07
C LEU A 305 11.52 -8.97 9.79
N THR A 306 11.88 -8.97 11.07
CA THR A 306 11.77 -10.12 11.98
C THR A 306 10.80 -9.81 13.13
N SER A 307 10.54 -10.82 13.97
CA SER A 307 9.67 -10.69 15.15
C SER A 307 10.10 -9.55 16.07
N GLY A 308 9.13 -8.86 16.68
CA GLY A 308 9.43 -7.71 17.54
C GLY A 308 9.79 -6.45 16.76
N SER A 309 9.40 -6.37 15.48
CA SER A 309 9.60 -5.19 14.62
C SER A 309 11.07 -4.80 14.46
N ARG A 310 11.94 -5.80 14.27
CA ARG A 310 13.38 -5.60 14.07
C ARG A 310 13.73 -5.74 12.61
N VAL A 311 14.74 -5.00 12.16
CA VAL A 311 15.33 -5.14 10.83
C VAL A 311 16.58 -6.01 10.95
N ASP A 312 16.63 -7.09 10.18
CA ASP A 312 17.77 -7.96 10.01
C ASP A 312 18.21 -7.96 8.54
N LEU A 313 19.34 -7.30 8.28
CA LEU A 313 19.90 -7.13 6.93
C LEU A 313 20.76 -8.33 6.49
N SER A 314 20.96 -9.32 7.37
CA SER A 314 21.67 -10.55 7.04
C SER A 314 20.75 -11.60 6.39
N LEU A 315 19.43 -11.42 6.46
CA LEU A 315 18.47 -12.36 5.92
C LEU A 315 18.66 -12.54 4.40
N PRO A 316 18.62 -13.79 3.88
CA PRO A 316 18.93 -14.07 2.47
C PRO A 316 18.06 -13.33 1.44
N LYS A 317 16.82 -13.01 1.80
CA LYS A 317 15.87 -12.30 0.94
C LYS A 317 15.88 -10.78 1.15
N CYS A 318 16.66 -10.27 2.08
CA CYS A 318 16.76 -8.84 2.35
C CYS A 318 17.68 -8.16 1.34
N THR A 319 17.13 -7.25 0.53
CA THR A 319 17.87 -6.52 -0.51
C THR A 319 18.10 -5.05 -0.16
N LEU A 320 17.81 -4.66 1.08
CA LEU A 320 18.06 -3.30 1.57
C LEU A 320 19.56 -3.03 1.69
N THR A 321 19.93 -1.76 1.51
CA THR A 321 21.32 -1.30 1.63
C THR A 321 21.86 -1.57 3.03
N LYS A 322 23.09 -2.11 3.11
CA LYS A 322 23.74 -2.40 4.39
C LYS A 322 24.47 -1.15 4.91
N PRO A 323 24.55 -0.94 6.23
CA PRO A 323 25.38 0.09 6.80
C PRO A 323 26.83 -0.06 6.35
N THR A 324 27.47 1.04 6.01
CA THR A 324 28.92 1.09 5.83
C THR A 324 29.55 0.82 7.20
N THR A 325 30.36 -0.23 7.28
CA THR A 325 31.24 -0.50 8.43
C THR A 325 32.26 0.61 8.61
#